data_AF-F3FWZ6-F1
#
_entry.id   AF-F3FWZ6-F1
#
_cell.length_a   1.000
_cell.length_b   1.000
_cell.length_c   1.000
_cell.angle_alpha   90.00
_cell.angle_beta   90.00
_cell.angle_gamma   90.00
#
_symmetry.space_group_name_H-M   'P 1'
#
loop_
_entity.id
_entity.type
_entity.pdbx_description
1 polymer ?
#
loop_
_entity_poly.entity_id
_entity_poly.type
_entity_poly.pdbx_seq_one_letter_code
_entity_poly.pdbx_strand_id
1 'polypeptide(L)' 'KTFTLHQHNGVVLNVLRGLNFSVRAGECLVLSGQSGAGKSTLLRTLYGNYLPAAGSIRVQHEGEWTELVGATPRQVL' A
#
# COMPACT_ATOMS: atom_id res chain seq x y z
N LYS A 1 6.19 21.46 -9.41
CA LYS A 1 6.23 20.00 -9.18
C LYS A 1 5.69 19.35 -10.44
N THR A 2 6.50 18.61 -11.18
CA THR A 2 6.07 17.97 -12.43
C THR A 2 6.67 16.57 -12.49
N PHE A 3 5.88 15.59 -12.88
CA PHE A 3 6.32 14.21 -13.03
C PHE A 3 5.61 13.56 -14.23
N THR A 4 6.35 12.74 -14.98
CA THR A 4 5.80 11.80 -15.96
C THR A 4 6.33 10.41 -15.64
N LEU A 5 5.44 9.44 -15.43
CA LEU A 5 5.77 8.05 -15.10
C LEU A 5 5.43 7.18 -16.31
N HIS A 6 6.46 6.69 -17.01
CA HIS A 6 6.34 6.05 -18.32
C HIS A 6 6.27 4.51 -18.31
N GLN A 7 5.86 3.88 -17.19
CA GLN A 7 6.06 2.46 -16.88
C GLN A 7 7.54 2.07 -16.77
N HIS A 8 7.93 1.54 -15.61
CA HIS A 8 9.29 1.07 -15.33
C HIS A 8 9.37 -0.46 -15.50
N ASN A 9 9.25 -1.00 -16.71
CA ASN A 9 9.64 -2.37 -17.12
C ASN A 9 9.47 -3.53 -16.10
N GLY A 10 8.44 -3.54 -15.25
CA GLY A 10 8.31 -4.54 -14.18
C GLY A 10 9.40 -4.50 -13.10
N VAL A 11 10.07 -3.37 -12.88
CA VAL A 11 11.12 -3.22 -11.86
C VAL A 11 10.54 -3.44 -10.46
N VAL A 12 11.12 -4.40 -9.74
CA VAL A 12 10.81 -4.65 -8.32
C VAL A 12 11.69 -3.77 -7.45
N LEU A 13 11.09 -2.80 -6.76
CA LEU A 13 11.80 -1.90 -5.85
C LEU A 13 11.62 -2.34 -4.39
N ASN A 14 12.72 -2.64 -3.71
CA ASN A 14 12.71 -3.09 -2.32
C ASN A 14 12.66 -1.90 -1.33
N VAL A 15 11.53 -1.18 -1.33
CA VAL A 15 11.32 0.07 -0.57
C VAL A 15 10.70 -0.18 0.81
N LEU A 16 9.86 -1.21 0.93
CA LEU A 16 9.18 -1.57 2.17
C LEU A 16 9.73 -2.91 2.66
N ARG A 17 10.19 -2.98 3.92
CA ARG A 17 10.74 -4.21 4.52
C ARG A 17 10.20 -4.40 5.93
N GLY A 18 9.61 -5.57 6.20
CA GLY A 18 9.22 -5.98 7.55
C GLY A 18 8.21 -5.05 8.24
N LEU A 19 7.39 -4.32 7.49
CA LEU A 19 6.36 -3.46 8.07
C LEU A 19 5.24 -4.31 8.65
N ASN A 20 4.91 -4.10 9.92
CA ASN A 20 3.79 -4.72 10.60
C ASN A 20 3.12 -3.68 11.50
N PHE A 21 1.88 -3.32 11.17
CA PHE A 21 1.06 -2.41 11.95
C PHE A 21 -0.42 -2.69 11.70
N SER A 22 -1.27 -2.25 12.61
CA SER A 22 -2.73 -2.27 12.49
C SER A 22 -3.29 -0.92 12.88
N VAL A 23 -4.34 -0.47 12.20
CA VAL A 23 -5.06 0.77 12.51
C VAL A 23 -6.54 0.42 12.67
N ARG A 24 -7.15 0.84 13.76
CA ARG A 24 -8.59 0.62 14.02
C ARG A 24 -9.44 1.74 13.42
N ALA A 25 -10.73 1.46 13.26
CA ALA A 25 -11.71 2.47 12.91
C ALA A 25 -11.65 3.64 13.92
N GLY A 26 -11.52 4.86 13.40
CA GLY A 26 -11.39 6.08 14.21
C GLY A 26 -9.96 6.43 14.65
N GLU A 27 -8.95 5.59 14.39
CA GLU A 27 -7.55 5.91 14.69
C GLU A 27 -6.91 6.71 13.54
N CYS A 28 -6.03 7.65 13.90
CA CYS A 28 -5.20 8.39 12.95
C CYS A 28 -3.75 7.92 13.07
N LEU A 29 -3.23 7.31 12.00
CA LEU A 29 -1.83 6.90 11.91
C LEU A 29 -1.00 7.96 11.18
N VAL A 30 0.08 8.42 11.80
CA VAL A 30 1.04 9.36 11.19
C VAL A 30 2.22 8.59 10.61
N LEU A 31 2.47 8.75 9.31
CA LEU A 31 3.68 8.26 8.65
C LEU A 31 4.79 9.33 8.72
N SER A 32 5.71 9.18 9.66
CA SER A 32 6.87 10.07 9.82
C SER A 32 8.15 9.48 9.19
N GLY A 33 9.13 10.34 8.89
CA GLY A 33 10.45 9.93 8.38
C GLY A 33 10.95 10.77 7.21
N GLN A 34 12.23 10.60 6.85
CA GLN A 34 12.91 11.37 5.79
C GLN A 34 12.29 11.16 4.39
N SER A 35 12.54 12.09 3.48
CA SER A 35 12.24 11.88 2.05
C SER A 35 12.93 10.60 1.56
N GLY A 36 12.24 9.81 0.73
CA GLY A 36 12.75 8.51 0.26
C GLY A 36 12.52 7.32 1.19
N ALA A 37 12.07 7.51 2.43
CA ALA A 37 11.83 6.42 3.40
C ALA A 37 10.64 5.48 3.06
N GLY A 38 10.02 5.61 1.88
CA GLY A 38 8.94 4.71 1.45
C GLY A 38 7.51 5.11 1.85
N LYS A 39 7.29 6.25 2.50
CA LYS A 39 5.94 6.72 2.91
C LYS A 39 4.93 6.76 1.76
N SER A 40 5.27 7.42 0.65
CA SER A 40 4.39 7.50 -0.52
C SER A 40 4.20 6.14 -1.20
N THR A 41 5.22 5.26 -1.13
CA THR A 41 5.13 3.89 -1.64
C THR A 41 4.14 3.08 -0.81
N LEU A 42 4.18 3.17 0.52
CA LEU A 42 3.20 2.54 1.40
C LEU A 42 1.78 3.02 1.09
N LEU A 43 1.56 4.34 1.01
CA LEU A 43 0.24 4.89 0.66
C LEU A 43 -0.25 4.38 -0.71
N ARG A 44 0.60 4.41 -1.75
CA ARG A 44 0.24 3.87 -3.07
C ARG A 44 -0.08 2.37 -3.04
N THR A 45 0.60 1.60 -2.18
CA THR A 45 0.33 0.17 -1.99
C THR A 45 -1.04 -0.04 -1.32
N LEU A 46 -1.35 0.74 -0.28
CA LEU A 46 -2.67 0.69 0.40
C LEU A 46 -3.82 1.08 -0.53
N TYR A 47 -3.62 2.03 -1.44
CA TYR A 47 -4.60 2.40 -2.47
C TYR A 47 -4.66 1.42 -3.66
N GLY A 48 -3.95 0.29 -3.61
CA GLY A 48 -3.93 -0.69 -4.71
C GLY A 48 -3.22 -0.23 -5.99
N ASN A 49 -2.55 0.94 -5.97
CA ASN A 49 -1.79 1.44 -7.13
C ASN A 49 -0.50 0.66 -7.36
N TYR A 50 0.10 0.15 -6.28
CA TYR A 50 1.27 -0.74 -6.34
C TYR A 50 0.93 -2.09 -5.72
N LEU A 51 1.31 -3.15 -6.41
CA LEU A 51 1.21 -4.50 -5.90
C LEU A 51 2.42 -4.77 -5.00
N PRO A 52 2.22 -5.17 -3.73
CA PRO A 52 3.32 -5.63 -2.90
C PRO A 52 3.82 -6.97 -3.45
N ALA A 53 5.15 -7.17 -3.41
CA ALA A 53 5.76 -8.41 -3.89
C ALA A 53 5.42 -9.63 -3.01
N ALA A 54 5.14 -9.40 -1.72
CA ALA A 54 4.75 -10.40 -0.74
C ALA A 54 4.10 -9.74 0.49
N GLY A 55 3.48 -10.54 1.35
CA GLY A 55 2.84 -10.09 2.59
C GLY A 55 1.31 -10.08 2.51
N SER A 56 0.67 -9.42 3.49
CA SER A 56 -0.79 -9.29 3.56
C SER A 56 -1.18 -7.86 3.90
N ILE A 57 -2.24 -7.37 3.27
CA ILE A 57 -2.89 -6.10 3.61
C ILE A 57 -4.38 -6.40 3.71
N ARG A 58 -4.89 -6.40 4.94
CA ARG A 58 -6.30 -6.71 5.23
C ARG A 58 -7.03 -5.43 5.62
N VAL A 59 -8.14 -5.16 4.95
CA VAL A 59 -9.01 -4.02 5.24
C VAL A 59 -10.38 -4.56 5.66
N GLN A 60 -10.94 -4.00 6.73
CA GLN A 60 -12.29 -4.33 7.15
C GLN A 60 -13.28 -3.36 6.51
N HIS A 61 -14.29 -3.89 5.83
CA HIS A 61 -15.39 -3.12 5.24
C HIS A 61 -16.70 -3.85 5.48
N GLU A 62 -17.74 -3.15 5.96
CA GLU A 62 -19.07 -3.73 6.24
C GLU A 62 -19.06 -4.98 7.15
N GLY A 63 -18.08 -5.08 8.05
CA GLY A 63 -17.92 -6.21 8.96
C GLY A 63 -17.09 -7.38 8.41
N GLU A 64 -16.76 -7.36 7.13
CA GLU A 64 -15.95 -8.39 6.48
C GLU A 64 -14.50 -7.94 6.26
N TRP A 65 -13.57 -8.89 6.29
CA TRP A 65 -12.16 -8.64 5.99
C TRP A 65 -11.86 -8.98 4.54
N THR A 66 -11.31 -8.01 3.82
CA THR A 66 -10.83 -8.18 2.46
C THR A 66 -9.31 -8.19 2.44
N GLU A 67 -8.72 -9.26 1.89
CA GLU A 67 -7.30 -9.29 1.55
C GLU A 67 -7.08 -8.52 0.25
N LEU A 68 -6.28 -7.45 0.29
CA LEU A 68 -5.99 -6.64 -0.89
C LEU A 68 -4.89 -7.25 -1.75
N VAL A 69 -3.98 -8.03 -1.17
CA VAL A 69 -2.86 -8.61 -1.92
C VAL A 69 -3.37 -9.74 -2.80
N GLY A 70 -3.27 -9.55 -4.12
CA GLY A 70 -3.80 -10.49 -5.10
C GLY A 70 -5.30 -10.35 -5.39
N ALA A 71 -5.97 -9.37 -4.76
CA ALA A 71 -7.34 -9.04 -5.09
C ALA A 71 -7.44 -8.47 -6.52
N THR A 72 -8.52 -8.84 -7.19
CA THR A 72 -8.89 -8.20 -8.45
C THR A 72 -9.41 -6.78 -8.19
N PRO A 73 -9.30 -5.84 -9.14
CA PRO A 73 -9.81 -4.48 -8.95
C PRO A 73 -11.29 -4.41 -8.53
N ARG A 74 -12.12 -5.36 -8.98
CA ARG A 74 -13.54 -5.46 -8.60
C ARG A 74 -13.80 -5.91 -7.17
N GLN A 75 -12.81 -6.51 -6.49
CA GLN A 75 -12.91 -6.90 -5.09
C GLN A 75 -12.48 -5.78 -4.14
N VAL A 76 -11.81 -4.75 -4.67
CA VAL A 76 -11.27 -3.62 -3.90
C VAL A 76 -12.15 -2.36 -4.05
N LEU A 77 -12.86 -2.21 -5.17
CA LEU A 77 -13.85 -1.16 -5.45
C LEU A 77 -15.24 -1.55 -4.96
#